data_AF-A0A2G8SUW2-F1
#
_entry.id   AF-A0A2G8SUW2-F1
#
_cell.length_a   1.000
_cell.length_b   1.000
_cell.length_c   1.000
_cell.angle_alpha   90.00
_cell.angle_beta   90.00
_cell.angle_gamma   90.00
#
_symmetry.space_group_name_H-M   'P 1'
#
loop_
_entity.id
_entity.type
_entity.pdbx_description
1 polymer ?
#
loop_
_entity_poly.entity_id
_entity_poly.type
_entity_poly.pdbx_seq_one_letter_code
_entity_poly.pdbx_strand_id
1 'polypeptide(L)'
;MTSVTAQMQELSLDEASASTPATPKPPAEAQTRKSPKITETRASRPDQVDTRPVPSTDEWLEVQAAGGCMYYGFYADNDSLQKMLINRFPDKLSNRNPRNVTLLYPALLFLRDVFKRDDISVHIGVLSQRAKDLNPSIEEEVGKHVLILGLFPLEMEAYLDRMTQKQVDRLARLMGTKPTWWRIAQLMDDV
;
A
#
# COMPACT_ATOMS: atom_id res chain seq x y z
N MET A 1 3.81 -15.93 48.04
CA MET A 1 5.03 -15.89 47.21
C MET A 1 5.27 -17.28 46.62
N THR A 2 5.98 -17.32 45.50
CA THR A 2 6.46 -18.48 44.72
C THR A 2 6.67 -19.83 45.42
N SER A 3 6.13 -20.90 44.83
CA SER A 3 6.88 -22.11 44.45
C SER A 3 6.12 -22.80 43.29
N VAL A 4 6.60 -23.07 42.07
CA VAL A 4 7.93 -23.40 41.47
C VAL A 4 8.13 -24.91 41.25
N THR A 5 7.84 -25.32 39.99
CA THR A 5 8.36 -26.46 39.20
C THR A 5 8.34 -27.90 39.72
N ALA A 6 7.69 -28.75 38.93
CA ALA A 6 8.28 -29.96 38.33
C ALA A 6 7.73 -30.04 36.86
N GLN A 7 8.43 -30.32 35.75
CA GLN A 7 9.58 -31.19 35.45
C GLN A 7 9.32 -32.68 35.75
N MET A 8 9.65 -33.65 34.89
CA MET A 8 9.99 -33.65 33.45
C MET A 8 9.83 -35.10 32.92
N GLN A 9 10.16 -35.35 31.65
CA GLN A 9 10.39 -36.70 31.08
C GLN A 9 9.14 -37.62 30.99
N GLU A 10 9.13 -38.69 30.20
CA GLU A 10 10.16 -39.21 29.28
C GLU A 10 9.54 -39.69 27.94
N LEU A 11 10.38 -39.83 26.92
CA LEU A 11 10.05 -40.58 25.70
C LEU A 11 10.23 -42.09 25.97
N SER A 12 9.38 -42.93 25.37
CA SER A 12 9.75 -44.33 25.13
C SER A 12 9.17 -44.81 23.81
N LEU A 13 10.03 -45.48 23.03
CA LEU A 13 9.77 -46.11 21.73
C LEU A 13 10.10 -47.59 21.88
N ASP A 14 9.21 -48.45 21.37
CA ASP A 14 9.42 -49.82 20.85
C ASP A 14 8.00 -50.35 20.56
N GLU A 15 7.54 -50.74 19.37
CA GLU A 15 8.10 -51.45 18.20
C GLU A 15 7.90 -52.98 18.22
N ALA A 16 7.31 -53.49 17.11
CA ALA A 16 7.15 -54.92 16.72
C ALA A 16 6.23 -55.84 17.60
N SER A 17 5.51 -56.83 17.06
CA SER A 17 5.17 -57.14 15.66
C SER A 17 3.99 -58.13 15.49
N ALA A 18 3.27 -57.95 14.37
CA ALA A 18 2.59 -58.96 13.52
C ALA A 18 1.55 -59.97 14.08
N SER A 19 0.32 -59.90 13.56
CA SER A 19 -0.39 -61.06 12.96
C SER A 19 -1.56 -60.64 12.04
N THR A 20 -1.75 -61.36 10.94
CA THR A 20 -2.80 -61.23 9.88
C THR A 20 -3.34 -62.63 9.52
N PRO A 21 -4.32 -62.84 8.59
CA PRO A 21 -5.07 -61.94 7.70
C PRO A 21 -6.62 -62.06 7.94
N ALA A 22 -7.61 -61.96 7.04
CA ALA A 22 -7.80 -61.64 5.60
C ALA A 22 -9.27 -61.24 5.34
N THR A 23 -9.57 -60.39 4.33
CA THR A 23 -10.71 -60.44 3.35
C THR A 23 -10.79 -59.11 2.55
N PRO A 24 -11.19 -59.06 1.25
CA PRO A 24 -10.78 -57.96 0.35
C PRO A 24 -11.88 -57.10 -0.36
N LYS A 25 -11.44 -55.95 -0.90
CA LYS A 25 -12.10 -55.05 -1.91
C LYS A 25 -13.33 -54.24 -1.43
N PRO A 26 -13.78 -53.18 -2.15
CA PRO A 26 -13.32 -52.61 -3.44
C PRO A 26 -12.59 -51.24 -3.30
N PRO A 27 -12.09 -50.60 -4.39
CA PRO A 27 -11.23 -49.42 -4.26
C PRO A 27 -12.01 -48.10 -4.12
N ALA A 28 -11.55 -47.24 -3.20
CA ALA A 28 -11.89 -45.82 -3.15
C ALA A 28 -10.80 -44.99 -3.85
N GLU A 29 -11.20 -43.87 -4.44
CA GLU A 29 -10.37 -43.08 -5.36
C GLU A 29 -9.09 -42.53 -4.72
N ALA A 30 -7.99 -42.58 -5.47
CA ALA A 30 -6.74 -41.96 -5.07
C ALA A 30 -6.89 -40.43 -5.10
N GLN A 31 -7.29 -39.84 -3.96
CA GLN A 31 -7.29 -38.40 -3.76
C GLN A 31 -5.87 -37.86 -3.94
N THR A 32 -5.60 -37.35 -5.14
CA THR A 32 -4.35 -36.70 -5.47
C THR A 32 -4.24 -35.45 -4.61
N ARG A 33 -3.41 -35.52 -3.55
CA ARG A 33 -2.96 -34.35 -2.80
C ARG A 33 -2.35 -33.37 -3.80
N LYS A 34 -3.14 -32.38 -4.22
CA LYS A 34 -2.66 -31.25 -5.00
C LYS A 34 -1.69 -30.52 -4.09
N SER A 35 -0.38 -30.71 -4.32
CA SER A 35 0.66 -29.91 -3.68
C SER A 35 0.27 -28.44 -3.77
N PRO A 36 0.41 -27.64 -2.70
CA PRO A 36 0.09 -26.22 -2.76
C PRO A 36 0.89 -25.62 -3.92
N LYS A 37 0.17 -25.14 -4.94
CA LYS A 37 0.78 -24.58 -6.14
C LYS A 37 1.46 -23.30 -5.68
N ILE A 38 2.77 -23.35 -5.49
CA ILE A 38 3.59 -22.20 -5.14
C ILE A 38 3.36 -21.17 -6.25
N THR A 39 2.59 -20.13 -5.93
CA THR A 39 2.43 -18.97 -6.80
C THR A 39 3.81 -18.35 -6.91
N GLU A 40 4.37 -18.36 -8.11
CA GLU A 40 5.69 -17.77 -8.35
C GLU A 40 5.65 -16.32 -7.90
N THR A 41 6.34 -16.01 -6.80
CA THR A 41 6.36 -14.68 -6.21
C THR A 41 7.09 -13.75 -7.17
N ARG A 42 6.32 -13.15 -8.09
CA ARG A 42 6.79 -12.32 -9.20
C ARG A 42 7.81 -11.32 -8.67
N ALA A 43 9.10 -11.59 -8.94
CA ALA A 43 10.18 -10.84 -8.34
C ALA A 43 10.04 -9.34 -8.65
N SER A 44 10.16 -8.50 -7.62
CA SER A 44 10.16 -7.05 -7.76
C SER A 44 11.23 -6.67 -8.79
N ARG A 45 10.86 -5.91 -9.81
CA ARG A 45 11.81 -5.47 -10.84
C ARG A 45 12.85 -4.54 -10.19
N PRO A 46 14.14 -4.66 -10.54
CA PRO A 46 15.23 -3.95 -9.85
C PRO A 46 15.23 -2.43 -10.07
N ASP A 47 14.33 -1.89 -10.90
CA ASP A 47 14.12 -0.47 -11.17
C ASP A 47 12.92 0.14 -10.41
N GLN A 48 12.20 -0.66 -9.62
CA GLN A 48 11.06 -0.20 -8.81
C GLN A 48 11.46 0.71 -7.65
N VAL A 49 10.60 1.66 -7.32
CA VAL A 49 10.81 2.64 -6.24
C VAL A 49 11.12 1.97 -4.90
N ASP A 50 12.05 2.53 -4.12
CA ASP A 50 12.17 2.19 -2.70
C ASP A 50 11.12 2.95 -1.89
N THR A 51 10.26 2.20 -1.21
CA THR A 51 9.17 2.74 -0.39
C THR A 51 9.54 2.86 1.09
N ARG A 52 10.82 2.72 1.44
CA ARG A 52 11.31 2.80 2.82
C ARG A 52 11.36 4.26 3.34
N PRO A 53 11.13 4.48 4.66
CA PRO A 53 10.63 3.51 5.62
C PRO A 53 9.18 3.13 5.31
N VAL A 54 8.86 1.84 5.39
CA VAL A 54 7.47 1.36 5.43
C VAL A 54 6.80 1.86 6.72
N PRO A 55 5.45 1.82 6.84
CA PRO A 55 4.78 2.12 8.10
C PRO A 55 5.22 1.16 9.21
N SER A 56 5.06 1.56 10.48
CA SER A 56 5.20 0.64 11.59
C SER A 56 4.07 -0.40 11.58
N THR A 57 4.27 -1.53 12.28
CA THR A 57 3.21 -2.53 12.50
C THR A 57 1.98 -1.88 13.16
N ASP A 58 2.20 -0.95 14.09
CA ASP A 58 1.13 -0.28 14.83
C ASP A 58 0.35 0.70 13.93
N GLU A 59 1.04 1.52 13.13
CA GLU A 59 0.41 2.39 12.11
C GLU A 59 -0.46 1.56 11.14
N TRP A 60 0.03 0.39 10.72
CA TRP A 60 -0.68 -0.50 9.81
C TRP A 60 -1.88 -1.19 10.48
N LEU A 61 -1.74 -1.66 11.72
CA LEU A 61 -2.83 -2.28 12.49
C LEU A 61 -3.94 -1.27 12.82
N GLU A 62 -3.61 -0.01 13.17
CA GLU A 62 -4.61 1.04 13.33
C GLU A 62 -5.41 1.29 12.04
N VAL A 63 -4.74 1.26 10.89
CA VAL A 63 -5.38 1.48 9.59
C VAL A 63 -6.27 0.30 9.22
N GLN A 64 -5.83 -0.95 9.44
CA GLN A 64 -6.68 -2.13 9.24
C GLN A 64 -7.87 -2.18 10.20
N ALA A 65 -7.69 -1.83 11.48
CA ALA A 65 -8.77 -1.78 12.46
C ALA A 65 -9.83 -0.73 12.13
N ALA A 66 -9.44 0.34 11.44
CA ALA A 66 -10.34 1.34 10.86
C ALA A 66 -10.82 1.00 9.42
N GLY A 67 -10.65 -0.24 8.95
CA GLY A 67 -11.06 -0.71 7.62
C GLY A 67 -10.38 -0.02 6.44
N GLY A 68 -9.32 0.76 6.69
CA GLY A 68 -8.61 1.54 5.69
C GLY A 68 -7.45 0.79 5.06
N CYS A 69 -6.79 1.46 4.12
CA CYS A 69 -5.52 1.02 3.55
C CYS A 69 -4.52 2.19 3.58
N MET A 70 -3.22 1.88 3.62
CA MET A 70 -2.16 2.88 3.51
C MET A 70 -1.71 3.01 2.06
N TYR A 71 -1.51 4.24 1.57
CA TYR A 71 -1.10 4.49 0.19
C TYR A 71 0.28 5.16 0.16
N TYR A 72 1.13 4.74 -0.77
CA TYR A 72 2.36 5.46 -1.09
C TYR A 72 2.00 6.59 -2.04
N GLY A 73 2.26 7.84 -1.65
CA GLY A 73 1.72 9.01 -2.33
C GLY A 73 2.40 10.31 -1.97
N PHE A 74 2.07 11.36 -2.74
CA PHE A 74 2.57 12.72 -2.53
C PHE A 74 1.55 13.55 -1.76
N TYR A 75 2.03 14.43 -0.88
CA TYR A 75 1.24 15.59 -0.44
C TYR A 75 0.87 16.42 -1.67
N ALA A 76 -0.42 16.69 -1.83
CA ALA A 76 -0.97 17.51 -2.89
C ALA A 76 -1.80 18.60 -2.23
N ASP A 77 -1.21 19.78 -2.00
CA ASP A 77 -1.93 20.97 -1.55
C ASP A 77 -3.18 21.21 -2.43
N ASN A 78 -4.15 21.92 -1.87
CA ASN A 78 -5.47 22.24 -2.40
C ASN A 78 -5.49 22.64 -3.90
N ASP A 79 -4.38 23.19 -4.40
CA ASP A 79 -4.17 23.50 -5.82
C ASP A 79 -2.85 22.95 -6.42
N SER A 80 -2.08 22.06 -5.77
CA SER A 80 -0.81 21.50 -6.29
C SER A 80 -0.94 20.89 -7.69
N LEU A 81 -1.96 20.05 -7.90
CA LEU A 81 -2.16 19.34 -9.17
C LEU A 81 -2.61 20.31 -10.27
N GLN A 82 -3.41 21.31 -9.91
CA GLN A 82 -3.87 22.38 -10.79
C GLN A 82 -2.72 23.33 -11.17
N LYS A 83 -1.89 23.76 -10.19
CA LYS A 83 -0.63 24.49 -10.39
C LYS A 83 0.29 23.74 -11.35
N MET A 84 0.51 22.44 -11.12
CA MET A 84 1.32 21.59 -12.01
C MET A 84 0.77 21.57 -13.45
N LEU A 85 -0.54 21.40 -13.64
CA LEU A 85 -1.16 21.39 -14.96
C LEU A 85 -1.05 22.75 -15.67
N ILE A 86 -1.28 23.86 -14.94
CA ILE A 86 -1.13 25.23 -15.45
C ILE A 86 0.32 25.49 -15.88
N ASN A 87 1.29 25.17 -15.01
CA ASN A 87 2.73 25.32 -15.28
C ASN A 87 3.20 24.46 -16.46
N ARG A 88 2.50 23.35 -16.77
CA ARG A 88 2.82 22.49 -17.91
C ARG A 88 2.24 22.98 -19.24
N PHE A 89 1.17 23.78 -19.20
CA PHE A 89 0.49 24.32 -20.40
C PHE A 89 0.18 25.83 -20.25
N PRO A 90 1.20 26.69 -20.01
CA PRO A 90 0.99 28.10 -19.68
C PRO A 90 0.21 28.84 -20.78
N ASP A 91 0.51 28.57 -22.04
CA ASP A 91 -0.15 29.19 -23.22
C ASP A 91 -1.66 28.93 -23.28
N LYS A 92 -2.15 27.89 -22.59
CA LYS A 92 -3.57 27.46 -22.58
C LYS A 92 -4.27 27.71 -21.25
N LEU A 93 -3.52 27.76 -20.14
CA LEU A 93 -4.05 27.68 -18.79
C LEU A 93 -3.56 28.79 -17.84
N SER A 94 -2.61 29.65 -18.22
CA SER A 94 -2.11 30.77 -17.40
C SER A 94 -3.22 31.67 -16.83
N ASN A 95 -4.28 31.93 -17.61
CA ASN A 95 -5.43 32.74 -17.20
C ASN A 95 -6.44 31.97 -16.30
N ARG A 96 -6.11 30.78 -15.80
CA ARG A 96 -6.98 29.99 -14.90
C ARG A 96 -6.49 30.09 -13.45
N ASN A 97 -7.42 30.33 -12.54
CA ASN A 97 -7.17 30.23 -11.11
C ASN A 97 -6.82 28.77 -10.72
N PRO A 98 -5.65 28.49 -10.10
CA PRO A 98 -5.30 27.14 -9.66
C PRO A 98 -6.30 26.53 -8.67
N ARG A 99 -6.95 27.35 -7.83
CA ARG A 99 -7.99 26.89 -6.89
C ARG A 99 -9.30 26.47 -7.56
N ASN A 100 -9.39 26.51 -8.89
CA ASN A 100 -10.54 25.98 -9.60
C ASN A 100 -10.53 24.44 -9.62
N VAL A 101 -11.44 23.83 -8.85
CA VAL A 101 -11.61 22.38 -8.76
C VAL A 101 -11.86 21.69 -10.11
N THR A 102 -12.39 22.37 -11.13
CA THR A 102 -12.58 21.77 -12.47
C THR A 102 -11.26 21.44 -13.18
N LEU A 103 -10.10 21.85 -12.65
CA LEU A 103 -8.77 21.48 -13.15
C LEU A 103 -8.20 20.21 -12.48
N LEU A 104 -8.75 19.78 -11.33
CA LEU A 104 -8.23 18.65 -10.56
C LEU A 104 -8.33 17.33 -11.34
N TYR A 105 -9.50 17.03 -11.92
CA TYR A 105 -9.70 15.81 -12.70
C TYR A 105 -8.90 15.81 -14.02
N PRO A 106 -8.85 16.90 -14.82
CA PRO A 106 -7.90 17.03 -15.94
C PRO A 106 -6.42 16.85 -15.55
N ALA A 107 -6.01 17.34 -14.38
CA ALA A 107 -4.63 17.16 -13.89
C ALA A 107 -4.34 15.69 -13.54
N LEU A 108 -5.30 14.99 -12.93
CA LEU A 108 -5.21 13.55 -12.67
C LEU A 108 -5.15 12.75 -13.99
N LEU A 109 -6.04 13.01 -14.94
CA LEU A 109 -6.02 12.34 -16.26
C LEU A 109 -4.70 12.56 -17.01
N PHE A 110 -4.15 13.78 -16.96
CA PHE A 110 -2.85 14.09 -17.53
C PHE A 110 -1.73 13.24 -16.89
N LEU A 111 -1.74 13.06 -15.56
CA LEU A 111 -0.78 12.18 -14.89
C LEU A 111 -0.96 10.71 -15.29
N ARG A 112 -2.19 10.20 -15.32
CA ARG A 112 -2.49 8.81 -15.74
C ARG A 112 -1.96 8.53 -17.15
N ASP A 113 -2.19 9.44 -18.10
CA ASP A 113 -1.67 9.33 -19.47
C ASP A 113 -0.14 9.43 -19.55
N VAL A 114 0.47 10.38 -18.85
CA VAL A 114 1.92 10.64 -18.89
C VAL A 114 2.75 9.53 -18.25
N PHE A 115 2.18 8.80 -17.28
CA PHE A 115 2.83 7.70 -16.58
C PHE A 115 2.33 6.31 -17.00
N LYS A 116 1.24 6.23 -17.77
CA LYS A 116 0.53 5.00 -18.18
C LYS A 116 0.12 4.14 -16.99
N ARG A 117 -0.60 4.78 -16.06
CA ARG A 117 -1.01 4.24 -14.75
C ARG A 117 -2.37 4.78 -14.34
N ASP A 118 -3.40 3.95 -14.42
CA ASP A 118 -4.78 4.32 -14.06
C ASP A 118 -5.07 4.21 -12.56
N ASP A 119 -4.19 3.55 -11.80
CA ASP A 119 -4.21 3.43 -10.35
C ASP A 119 -3.79 4.71 -9.62
N ILE A 120 -3.01 5.59 -10.27
CA ILE A 120 -2.74 6.94 -9.75
C ILE A 120 -4.08 7.64 -9.49
N SER A 121 -4.30 8.06 -8.25
CA SER A 121 -5.60 8.48 -7.74
C SER A 121 -5.45 9.60 -6.72
N VAL A 122 -6.55 10.31 -6.43
CA VAL A 122 -6.59 11.39 -5.44
C VAL A 122 -7.45 10.95 -4.27
N HIS A 123 -6.94 11.09 -3.05
CA HIS A 123 -7.62 10.70 -1.82
C HIS A 123 -7.56 11.82 -0.79
N ILE A 124 -8.35 11.66 0.27
CA ILE A 124 -8.18 12.37 1.53
C ILE A 124 -7.31 11.50 2.43
N GLY A 125 -6.21 12.05 2.92
CA GLY A 125 -5.29 11.41 3.85
C GLY A 125 -5.32 12.07 5.22
N VAL A 126 -4.93 11.32 6.26
CA VAL A 126 -4.65 11.87 7.59
C VAL A 126 -3.18 12.28 7.64
N LEU A 127 -2.90 13.55 7.99
CA LEU A 127 -1.52 14.06 8.10
C LEU A 127 -0.81 13.46 9.31
N SER A 128 0.23 12.66 9.09
CA SER A 128 1.10 12.12 10.14
C SER A 128 2.29 13.05 10.43
N GLN A 129 2.87 12.93 11.63
CA GLN A 129 4.10 13.66 12.01
C GLN A 129 5.21 13.42 10.96
N ARG A 130 5.46 12.14 10.64
CA ARG A 130 6.32 11.66 9.55
C ARG A 130 6.14 12.41 8.23
N ALA A 131 4.90 12.68 7.82
CA ALA A 131 4.62 13.37 6.56
C ALA A 131 4.91 14.88 6.63
N LYS A 132 4.71 15.50 7.80
CA LYS A 132 5.08 16.89 8.10
C LYS A 132 6.59 17.08 8.25
N ASP A 133 7.30 16.12 8.85
CA ASP A 133 8.78 16.10 8.94
C ASP A 133 9.43 16.06 7.54
N LEU A 134 8.83 15.30 6.61
CA LEU A 134 9.28 15.19 5.22
C LEU A 134 8.92 16.41 4.36
N ASN A 135 7.91 17.18 4.74
CA ASN A 135 7.43 18.36 4.02
C ASN A 135 7.09 19.49 5.03
N PRO A 136 8.08 20.19 5.60
CA PRO A 136 7.84 21.19 6.67
C PRO A 136 7.04 22.43 6.25
N SER A 137 6.70 22.56 4.96
CA SER A 137 5.81 23.58 4.41
C SER A 137 4.32 23.26 4.55
N ILE A 138 3.95 22.10 5.11
CA ILE A 138 2.55 21.78 5.42
C ILE A 138 2.15 22.57 6.67
N GLU A 139 1.22 23.52 6.53
CA GLU A 139 0.77 24.38 7.63
C GLU A 139 -0.10 23.59 8.62
N GLU A 140 -0.93 22.68 8.11
CA GLU A 140 -1.92 21.88 8.83
C GLU A 140 -1.34 21.07 10.00
N GLU A 141 -2.11 20.93 11.07
CA GLU A 141 -1.73 20.16 12.27
C GLU A 141 -1.73 18.65 12.00
N VAL A 142 -0.94 17.88 12.75
CA VAL A 142 -0.99 16.41 12.70
C VAL A 142 -2.39 15.93 13.08
N GLY A 143 -2.90 14.95 12.35
CA GLY A 143 -4.28 14.44 12.47
C GLY A 143 -5.33 15.18 11.64
N LYS A 144 -5.00 16.30 10.96
CA LYS A 144 -5.92 16.93 10.00
C LYS A 144 -6.04 16.10 8.71
N HIS A 145 -7.16 16.29 8.03
CA HIS A 145 -7.39 15.78 6.68
C HIS A 145 -6.70 16.67 5.64
N VAL A 146 -5.96 16.05 4.73
CA VAL A 146 -5.23 16.69 3.64
C VAL A 146 -5.47 15.97 2.31
N LEU A 147 -5.33 16.67 1.19
CA LEU A 147 -5.44 16.07 -0.14
C LEU A 147 -4.10 15.42 -0.54
N ILE A 148 -4.16 14.23 -1.15
CA ILE A 148 -2.98 13.44 -1.50
C ILE A 148 -3.14 12.76 -2.86
N LEU A 149 -2.03 12.71 -3.62
CA LEU A 149 -1.91 11.95 -4.84
C LEU A 149 -1.37 10.55 -4.49
N GLY A 150 -2.27 9.56 -4.39
CA GLY A 150 -1.92 8.15 -4.21
C GLY A 150 -1.34 7.57 -5.50
N LEU A 151 -0.28 6.76 -5.36
CA LEU A 151 0.33 6.02 -6.48
C LEU A 151 -0.07 4.55 -6.45
N PHE A 152 -0.07 3.93 -5.26
CA PHE A 152 -0.47 2.54 -5.04
C PHE A 152 -0.72 2.26 -3.53
N PRO A 153 -1.63 1.34 -3.18
CA PRO A 153 -1.83 0.87 -1.81
C PRO A 153 -0.68 -0.03 -1.29
N LEU A 154 -0.63 -0.22 0.04
CA LEU A 154 0.25 -1.16 0.75
C LEU A 154 -0.31 -2.59 0.67
N GLU A 155 -0.50 -3.06 -0.56
CA GLU A 155 -1.03 -4.37 -0.89
C GLU A 155 -0.03 -5.13 -1.76
N MET A 156 0.02 -6.46 -1.63
CA MET A 156 1.07 -7.27 -2.28
C MET A 156 1.10 -7.08 -3.80
N GLU A 157 -0.04 -7.13 -4.46
CA GLU A 157 -0.13 -7.00 -5.92
C GLU A 157 0.31 -5.61 -6.41
N ALA A 158 -0.20 -4.56 -5.75
CA ALA A 158 0.13 -3.17 -6.05
C ALA A 158 1.61 -2.84 -5.74
N TYR A 159 2.19 -3.44 -4.69
CA TYR A 159 3.61 -3.34 -4.38
C TYR A 159 4.49 -4.06 -5.41
N LEU A 160 4.08 -5.22 -5.91
CA LEU A 160 4.83 -5.96 -6.94
C LEU A 160 4.71 -5.32 -8.34
N ASP A 161 3.62 -4.60 -8.63
CA ASP A 161 3.47 -3.80 -9.84
C ASP A 161 3.71 -2.28 -9.61
N ARG A 162 4.39 -1.89 -8.52
CA ARG A 162 4.62 -0.47 -8.21
C ARG A 162 5.52 0.24 -9.25
N MET A 163 5.42 1.57 -9.29
CA MET A 163 6.16 2.43 -10.21
C MET A 163 7.69 2.30 -10.08
N THR A 164 8.40 2.66 -11.17
CA THR A 164 9.86 2.77 -11.16
C THR A 164 10.34 4.00 -10.39
N GLN A 165 11.53 3.94 -9.79
CA GLN A 165 12.15 5.08 -9.10
C GLN A 165 12.19 6.32 -10.03
N LYS A 166 12.57 6.13 -11.29
CA LYS A 166 12.61 7.16 -12.34
C LYS A 166 11.26 7.84 -12.61
N GLN A 167 10.13 7.13 -12.48
CA GLN A 167 8.80 7.72 -12.58
C GLN A 167 8.47 8.53 -11.33
N VAL A 168 8.79 8.02 -10.14
CA VAL A 168 8.55 8.71 -8.86
C VAL A 168 9.41 9.97 -8.73
N ASP A 169 10.69 9.94 -9.14
CA ASP A 169 11.56 11.12 -9.21
C ASP A 169 11.06 12.19 -10.21
N ARG A 170 10.27 11.79 -11.21
CA ARG A 170 9.63 12.70 -12.15
C ARG A 170 8.36 13.32 -11.54
N LEU A 171 7.58 12.55 -10.77
CA LEU A 171 6.45 13.07 -10.00
C LEU A 171 6.91 14.03 -8.89
N ALA A 172 7.97 13.70 -8.14
CA ALA A 172 8.51 14.57 -7.10
C ALA A 172 8.92 15.95 -7.63
N ARG A 173 9.53 16.00 -8.83
CA ARG A 173 9.86 17.26 -9.52
C ARG A 173 8.66 18.01 -10.12
N LEU A 174 7.52 17.35 -10.30
CA LEU A 174 6.27 17.98 -10.75
C LEU A 174 5.41 18.50 -9.58
N MET A 175 5.42 17.78 -8.45
CA MET A 175 4.66 18.10 -7.24
C MET A 175 5.39 19.06 -6.29
N GLY A 176 6.74 19.06 -6.31
CA GLY A 176 7.58 19.79 -5.35
C GLY A 176 7.74 19.11 -3.99
N THR A 177 6.99 18.03 -3.73
CA THR A 177 6.93 17.27 -2.48
C THR A 177 7.63 15.92 -2.60
N LYS A 178 7.97 15.30 -1.47
CA LYS A 178 8.48 13.92 -1.43
C LYS A 178 7.34 12.92 -1.21
N PRO A 179 7.39 11.72 -1.82
CA PRO A 179 6.41 10.68 -1.57
C PRO A 179 6.63 10.06 -0.18
N THR A 180 5.55 9.58 0.43
CA THR A 180 5.59 8.85 1.70
C THR A 180 4.36 7.96 1.84
N TRP A 181 4.28 7.18 2.92
CA TRP A 181 3.06 6.40 3.24
C TRP A 181 2.05 7.27 3.99
N TRP A 182 0.79 7.20 3.56
CA TRP A 182 -0.34 7.94 4.13
C TRP A 182 -1.44 6.98 4.57
N ARG A 183 -2.05 7.25 5.72
CA ARG A 183 -3.36 6.68 6.09
C ARG A 183 -4.42 7.38 5.25
N ILE A 184 -5.14 6.62 4.41
CA ILE A 184 -6.34 7.13 3.75
C ILE A 184 -7.44 7.29 4.81
N ALA A 185 -8.13 8.43 4.80
CA ALA A 185 -9.36 8.60 5.57
C ALA A 185 -10.49 7.91 4.81
N GLN A 186 -11.18 6.95 5.45
CA GLN A 186 -12.52 6.60 5.01
C GLN A 186 -13.40 7.85 5.17
N LEU A 187 -14.07 8.25 4.08
CA LEU A 187 -15.29 9.04 4.21
C LEU A 187 -16.33 8.10 4.83
N MET A 188 -16.96 8.50 5.93
CA MET A 188 -17.96 7.68 6.62
C MET A 188 -19.20 7.53 5.73
N ASP A 189 -19.68 6.31 5.54
CA ASP A 189 -20.96 6.00 4.89
C ASP A 189 -22.17 6.29 5.82
N ASP A 190 -22.11 7.40 6.56
CA ASP A 190 -23.15 7.86 7.50
C ASP A 190 -24.02 8.96 6.85
N VAL A 191 -24.95 8.55 5.98
CA VAL A 191 -26.06 9.37 5.41
C VAL A 191 -27.36 8.57 5.35
#